data_AF-A0A3N5T069-F1
#
_entry.id   AF-A0A3N5T069-F1
#
_cell.length_a   1.000
_cell.length_b   1.000
_cell.length_c   1.000
_cell.angle_alpha   90.00
_cell.angle_beta   90.00
_cell.angle_gamma   90.00
#
_symmetry.space_group_name_H-M   'P 1'
#
loop_
_entity.id
_entity.type
_entity.pdbx_description
1 polymer ?
#
loop_
_entity_poly.entity_id
_entity_poly.type
_entity_poly.pdbx_seq_one_letter_code
_entity_poly.pdbx_strand_id
1 'polypeptide(L)'
;MHWIAPTEKDTATAALEKRLWDAADQFRANSGLKAQEYSGPILGLIFLRFAEVRFAAQRAKLEKAGASTRRGSRVDEPAAYHAEGILYLAPEARFDNLLTLPEAADIGAKVNAAMREIEKHNPQLAGVLPKTFNLFTSTLLKELLKK
;
A
#
# COMPACT_ATOMS: atom_id res chain seq x y z
N MET A 1 31.86 -16.04 29.17
CA MET A 1 31.98 -14.77 28.41
C MET A 1 30.64 -14.49 27.75
N HIS A 2 29.88 -13.50 28.24
CA HIS A 2 28.62 -13.08 27.64
C HIS A 2 28.91 -11.91 26.68
N TRP A 3 28.80 -12.16 25.39
CA TRP A 3 28.84 -11.12 24.37
C TRP A 3 27.44 -10.51 24.22
N ILE A 4 27.30 -9.22 24.48
CA ILE A 4 26.08 -8.45 24.22
C ILE A 4 26.40 -7.56 23.01
N ALA A 5 25.72 -7.77 21.89
CA ALA A 5 25.91 -6.94 20.70
C ALA A 5 25.41 -5.50 20.97
N PRO A 6 26.12 -4.45 20.49
CA PRO A 6 25.62 -3.09 20.58
C PRO A 6 24.36 -2.95 19.73
N THR A 7 23.31 -2.34 20.27
CA THR A 7 22.11 -2.00 19.51
C THR A 7 22.42 -0.85 18.57
N GLU A 8 22.83 -1.15 17.33
CA GLU A 8 22.85 -0.15 16.25
C GLU A 8 21.41 0.36 16.05
N LYS A 9 21.12 1.52 16.65
CA LYS A 9 19.90 2.27 16.32
C LYS A 9 20.04 2.75 14.88
N ASP A 10 19.29 2.11 14.00
CA ASP A 10 19.24 2.44 12.57
C ASP A 10 18.60 3.82 12.37
N THR A 11 19.45 4.84 12.30
CA THR A 11 19.07 6.26 12.19
C THR A 11 18.21 6.56 10.97
N ALA A 12 18.35 5.78 9.89
CA ALA A 12 17.50 5.87 8.71
C ALA A 12 16.05 5.45 9.02
N THR A 13 15.88 4.41 9.83
CA THR A 13 14.58 3.93 10.30
C THR A 13 13.92 4.94 11.23
N ALA A 14 14.69 5.54 12.16
CA ALA A 14 14.17 6.60 13.05
C ALA A 14 13.74 7.87 12.28
N ALA A 15 14.47 8.25 11.23
CA ALA A 15 14.11 9.39 10.39
C ALA A 15 12.87 9.11 9.52
N LEU A 16 12.71 7.87 9.04
CA LEU A 16 11.52 7.43 8.34
C LEU A 16 10.29 7.42 9.26
N GLU A 17 10.43 6.88 10.47
CA GLU A 17 9.39 6.85 11.49
C GLU A 17 8.92 8.27 11.84
N LYS A 18 9.87 9.20 12.08
CA LYS A 18 9.55 10.60 12.33
C LYS A 18 8.79 11.24 11.18
N ARG A 19 9.17 10.98 9.92
CA ARG A 19 8.45 11.51 8.74
C ARG A 19 7.04 10.94 8.60
N LEU A 20 6.88 9.64 8.86
CA LEU A 20 5.56 9.00 8.87
C LEU A 20 4.69 9.58 9.99
N TRP A 21 5.28 9.85 11.15
CA TRP A 21 4.59 10.45 12.29
C TRP A 21 4.18 11.90 12.04
N ASP A 22 5.08 12.72 11.50
CA ASP A 22 4.82 14.12 11.15
C ASP A 22 3.76 14.23 10.04
N ALA A 23 3.78 13.33 9.06
CA ALA A 23 2.74 13.26 8.02
C ALA A 23 1.37 12.89 8.63
N ALA A 24 1.33 11.87 9.49
CA ALA A 24 0.10 11.43 10.15
C ALA A 24 -0.50 12.53 11.07
N ASP A 25 0.35 13.31 11.75
CA ASP A 25 -0.11 14.41 12.62
C ASP A 25 -0.65 15.61 11.82
N GLN A 26 -0.02 15.96 10.69
CA GLN A 26 -0.58 16.95 9.75
C GLN A 26 -1.94 16.53 9.20
N PHE A 27 -2.16 15.24 8.97
CA PHE A 27 -3.46 14.74 8.53
C PHE A 27 -4.52 14.81 9.64
N ARG A 28 -4.14 14.49 10.89
CA ARG A 28 -5.00 14.66 12.07
C ARG A 28 -5.46 16.09 12.27
N ALA A 29 -4.58 17.06 12.06
CA ALA A 29 -4.90 18.48 12.27
C ALA A 29 -5.91 19.04 11.25
N ASN A 30 -5.99 18.46 10.04
CA ASN A 30 -6.75 19.02 8.92
C ASN A 30 -8.05 18.27 8.57
N SER A 31 -8.38 17.16 9.25
CA SER A 31 -9.48 16.27 8.84
C SER A 31 -10.86 16.63 9.41
N GLY A 32 -10.95 17.35 10.53
CA GLY A 32 -12.24 17.68 11.19
C GLY A 32 -13.05 16.48 11.71
N LEU A 33 -12.54 15.26 11.54
CA LEU A 33 -13.14 13.98 11.95
C LEU A 33 -12.52 13.52 13.27
N LYS A 34 -13.21 12.68 14.06
CA LYS A 34 -12.59 12.11 15.27
C LYS A 34 -11.46 11.16 14.88
N ALA A 35 -10.39 11.08 15.68
CA ALA A 35 -9.19 10.26 15.42
C ALA A 35 -9.51 8.81 15.02
N GLN A 36 -10.56 8.22 15.57
CA GLN A 36 -11.02 6.87 15.27
C GLN A 36 -11.64 6.71 13.87
N GLU A 37 -12.18 7.77 13.27
CA GLU A 37 -12.94 7.69 12.00
C GLU A 37 -12.04 7.89 10.77
N TYR A 38 -10.94 8.65 10.89
CA TYR A 38 -10.03 8.93 9.78
C TYR A 38 -8.72 8.12 9.79
N SER A 39 -8.29 7.60 10.94
CA SER A 39 -6.99 6.89 11.05
C SER A 39 -6.94 5.59 10.25
N GLY A 40 -7.99 4.77 10.31
CA GLY A 40 -8.06 3.50 9.60
C GLY A 40 -7.90 3.66 8.09
N PRO A 41 -8.72 4.48 7.42
CA PRO A 41 -8.62 4.70 5.98
C PRO A 41 -7.28 5.33 5.55
N ILE A 42 -6.77 6.36 6.25
CA ILE A 42 -5.48 6.96 5.90
C ILE A 42 -4.35 5.93 6.01
N LEU A 43 -4.34 5.14 7.08
CA LEU A 43 -3.37 4.06 7.26
C LEU A 43 -3.49 3.01 6.13
N GLY A 44 -4.70 2.72 5.68
CA GLY A 44 -4.95 1.86 4.53
C GLY A 44 -4.35 2.40 3.21
N LEU A 45 -4.43 3.72 2.96
CA LEU A 45 -3.81 4.33 1.77
C LEU A 45 -2.28 4.31 1.84
N ILE A 46 -1.72 4.59 3.01
CA ILE A 46 -0.26 4.51 3.24
C ILE A 46 0.21 3.07 3.01
N PHE A 47 -0.52 2.10 3.56
CA PHE A 47 -0.26 0.69 3.34
C PHE A 47 -0.31 0.33 1.85
N LEU A 48 -1.33 0.79 1.12
CA LEU A 48 -1.46 0.54 -0.32
C LEU A 48 -0.28 1.12 -1.10
N ARG A 49 0.14 2.35 -0.78
CA ARG A 49 1.31 2.99 -1.39
C ARG A 49 2.59 2.19 -1.13
N PHE A 50 2.77 1.72 0.10
CA PHE A 50 3.92 0.88 0.46
C PHE A 50 3.91 -0.48 -0.27
N ALA A 51 2.73 -1.12 -0.36
CA ALA A 51 2.54 -2.36 -1.09
C ALA A 51 2.87 -2.18 -2.59
N GLU A 52 2.43 -1.08 -3.20
CA GLU A 52 2.70 -0.77 -4.62
C GLU A 52 4.20 -0.69 -4.88
N VAL A 53 4.96 0.05 -4.06
CA VAL A 53 6.41 0.21 -4.25
C VAL A 53 7.13 -1.14 -4.24
N ARG A 54 6.79 -2.02 -3.28
CA ARG A 54 7.38 -3.37 -3.19
C ARG A 54 6.94 -4.26 -4.35
N PHE A 55 5.66 -4.20 -4.71
CA PHE A 55 5.10 -4.95 -5.84
C PHE A 55 5.75 -4.56 -7.16
N ALA A 56 5.85 -3.25 -7.45
CA ALA A 56 6.45 -2.73 -8.69
C ALA A 56 7.92 -3.14 -8.83
N ALA A 57 8.69 -3.08 -7.73
CA ALA A 57 10.08 -3.52 -7.72
C ALA A 57 10.21 -5.02 -8.05
N GLN A 58 9.35 -5.86 -7.48
CA GLN A 58 9.35 -7.31 -7.77
C GLN A 58 8.85 -7.62 -9.17
N ARG A 59 7.79 -6.92 -9.63
CA ARG A 59 7.26 -7.04 -10.98
C ARG A 59 8.34 -6.75 -12.03
N ALA A 60 9.10 -5.67 -11.86
CA ALA A 60 10.21 -5.34 -12.75
C ALA A 60 11.32 -6.41 -12.77
N LYS A 61 11.61 -7.05 -11.62
CA LYS A 61 12.55 -8.18 -11.55
C LYS A 61 12.02 -9.39 -12.31
N LEU A 62 10.74 -9.74 -12.11
CA LEU A 62 10.08 -10.86 -12.78
C LEU A 62 9.97 -10.64 -14.30
N GLU A 63 9.69 -9.42 -14.75
CA GLU A 63 9.67 -9.04 -16.16
C GLU A 63 11.05 -9.25 -16.82
N LYS A 64 12.12 -8.79 -16.17
CA LYS A 64 13.50 -8.99 -16.65
C LYS A 64 13.89 -10.46 -16.68
N ALA A 65 13.54 -11.22 -15.65
CA ALA A 65 13.82 -12.65 -15.59
C ALA A 65 13.03 -13.41 -16.68
N GLY A 66 11.75 -13.10 -16.87
CA GLY A 66 10.89 -13.70 -17.89
C GLY A 66 11.38 -13.45 -19.32
N ALA A 67 11.90 -12.24 -19.60
CA ALA A 67 12.50 -11.93 -20.91
C ALA A 67 13.76 -12.77 -21.20
N SER A 68 14.50 -13.19 -20.17
CA SER A 68 15.72 -14.00 -20.30
C SER A 68 15.49 -15.51 -20.33
N THR A 69 14.31 -15.98 -19.90
CA THR A 69 14.08 -17.41 -19.62
C THR A 69 13.06 -18.01 -20.59
N ARG A 70 13.34 -19.19 -21.15
CA ARG A 70 12.40 -19.98 -21.99
C ARG A 70 11.09 -20.39 -21.27
N ARG A 71 10.95 -20.11 -19.97
CA ARG A 71 9.91 -20.65 -19.09
C ARG A 71 8.66 -19.76 -18.96
N GLY A 72 8.57 -18.65 -19.69
CA GLY A 72 7.43 -17.74 -19.66
C GLY A 72 7.48 -16.72 -18.51
N SER A 73 6.62 -15.70 -18.58
CA SER A 73 6.53 -14.63 -17.58
C SER A 73 5.76 -15.08 -16.34
N ARG A 74 6.36 -14.92 -15.15
CA ARG A 74 5.71 -15.22 -13.85
C ARG A 74 5.11 -13.99 -13.19
N VAL A 75 4.97 -12.90 -13.96
CA VAL A 75 4.54 -11.58 -13.48
C VAL A 75 3.11 -11.57 -12.97
N ASP A 76 2.25 -12.44 -13.49
CA ASP A 76 0.85 -12.51 -13.08
C ASP A 76 0.59 -13.69 -12.10
N GLU A 77 1.65 -14.33 -11.60
CA GLU A 77 1.55 -15.41 -10.60
C GLU A 77 1.68 -14.83 -9.17
N PRO A 78 0.63 -14.85 -8.34
CA PRO A 78 0.73 -14.37 -6.95
C PRO A 78 1.82 -15.08 -6.14
N ALA A 79 2.05 -16.38 -6.40
CA ALA A 79 3.07 -17.17 -5.71
C ALA A 79 4.49 -16.61 -5.87
N ALA A 80 4.81 -15.96 -7.00
CA ALA A 80 6.12 -15.36 -7.25
C ALA A 80 6.38 -14.10 -6.40
N TYR A 81 5.32 -13.49 -5.87
CA TYR A 81 5.39 -12.35 -4.96
C TYR A 81 5.40 -12.83 -3.50
N HIS A 82 4.52 -13.77 -3.18
CA HIS A 82 4.42 -14.35 -1.84
C HIS A 82 5.72 -15.01 -1.36
N ALA A 83 6.47 -15.64 -2.28
CA ALA A 83 7.77 -16.26 -1.97
C ALA A 83 8.81 -15.25 -1.42
N GLU A 84 8.67 -13.97 -1.76
CA GLU A 84 9.55 -12.89 -1.31
C GLU A 84 8.89 -12.05 -0.18
N GLY A 85 7.77 -12.52 0.38
CA GLY A 85 6.99 -11.77 1.37
C GLY A 85 6.40 -10.48 0.81
N ILE A 86 6.10 -10.44 -0.48
CA ILE A 86 5.53 -9.30 -1.20
C ILE A 86 4.07 -9.61 -1.52
N LEU A 87 3.20 -8.62 -1.34
CA LEU A 87 1.79 -8.73 -1.65
C LEU A 87 1.57 -8.67 -3.15
N TYR A 88 0.70 -9.54 -3.66
CA TYR A 88 0.27 -9.46 -5.05
C TYR A 88 -0.83 -8.40 -5.21
N LEU A 89 -0.64 -7.48 -6.15
CA LEU A 89 -1.61 -6.45 -6.49
C LEU A 89 -2.21 -6.69 -7.87
N ALA A 90 -3.51 -6.99 -7.89
CA ALA A 90 -4.29 -7.06 -9.12
C ALA A 90 -4.28 -5.70 -9.85
N PRO A 91 -4.33 -5.64 -11.18
CA PRO A 91 -4.30 -4.40 -11.95
C PRO A 91 -5.28 -3.32 -11.45
N GLU A 92 -6.48 -3.73 -11.08
CA GLU A 92 -7.55 -2.86 -10.60
C GLU A 92 -7.23 -2.25 -9.23
N ALA A 93 -6.45 -2.95 -8.42
CA ALA A 93 -6.06 -2.57 -7.08
C ALA A 93 -4.72 -1.82 -7.01
N ARG A 94 -4.02 -1.66 -8.14
CA ARG A 94 -2.77 -0.91 -8.19
C ARG A 94 -3.01 0.57 -7.91
N PHE A 95 -2.09 1.16 -7.16
CA PHE A 95 -2.17 2.55 -6.74
C PHE A 95 -2.22 3.50 -7.95
N ASP A 96 -1.44 3.22 -8.99
CA ASP A 96 -1.42 4.01 -10.21
C ASP A 96 -2.77 3.98 -10.95
N ASN A 97 -3.44 2.82 -10.97
CA ASN A 97 -4.77 2.71 -11.56
C ASN A 97 -5.78 3.59 -10.80
N LEU A 98 -5.75 3.56 -9.47
CA LEU A 98 -6.61 4.37 -8.62
C LEU A 98 -6.37 5.88 -8.79
N LEU A 99 -5.12 6.28 -9.04
CA LEU A 99 -4.73 7.67 -9.33
C LEU A 99 -5.28 8.19 -10.66
N THR A 100 -5.39 7.33 -11.67
CA THR A 100 -5.88 7.71 -13.00
C THR A 100 -7.40 7.87 -13.08
N LEU A 101 -8.13 7.46 -12.04
CA LEU A 101 -9.59 7.53 -12.03
C LEU A 101 -10.09 8.99 -12.02
N PRO A 102 -11.17 9.31 -12.76
CA PRO A 102 -11.78 10.63 -12.73
C PRO A 102 -12.38 10.92 -11.35
N GLU A 103 -12.43 12.20 -10.97
CA GLU A 103 -12.97 12.64 -9.67
C GLU A 103 -14.47 12.36 -9.52
N ALA A 104 -15.16 12.32 -10.66
CA ALA A 104 -16.56 11.95 -10.80
C ALA A 104 -16.81 10.44 -10.62
N ALA A 105 -15.76 9.60 -10.68
CA ALA A 105 -15.90 8.22 -10.24
C ALA A 105 -15.95 8.19 -8.71
N ASP A 106 -16.80 7.35 -8.14
CA ASP A 106 -16.85 7.10 -6.70
C ASP A 106 -15.52 6.45 -6.24
N ILE A 107 -14.54 7.30 -5.91
CA ILE A 107 -13.18 6.87 -5.56
C ILE A 107 -13.21 6.02 -4.29
N GLY A 108 -14.07 6.36 -3.32
CA GLY A 108 -14.26 5.58 -2.11
C GLY A 108 -14.67 4.13 -2.43
N ALA A 109 -15.66 3.95 -3.31
CA ALA A 109 -16.09 2.62 -3.72
C ALA A 109 -14.99 1.87 -4.50
N LYS A 110 -14.20 2.56 -5.31
CA LYS A 110 -13.09 1.98 -6.09
C LYS A 110 -11.94 1.54 -5.19
N VAL A 111 -11.56 2.36 -4.20
CA VAL A 111 -10.55 1.98 -3.20
C VAL A 111 -11.07 0.81 -2.35
N ASN A 112 -12.34 0.81 -1.94
CA ASN A 112 -12.94 -0.32 -1.25
C ASN A 112 -12.89 -1.61 -2.08
N ALA A 113 -13.15 -1.53 -3.39
CA ALA A 113 -13.04 -2.66 -4.30
C ALA A 113 -11.59 -3.14 -4.45
N ALA A 114 -10.64 -2.21 -4.57
CA ALA A 114 -9.21 -2.52 -4.60
C ALA A 114 -8.76 -3.28 -3.34
N MET A 115 -9.16 -2.81 -2.15
CA MET A 115 -8.85 -3.49 -0.89
C MET A 115 -9.39 -4.91 -0.84
N ARG A 116 -10.61 -5.15 -1.35
CA ARG A 116 -11.19 -6.51 -1.43
C ARG A 116 -10.42 -7.42 -2.38
N GLU A 117 -10.03 -6.92 -3.55
CA GLU A 117 -9.23 -7.72 -4.49
C GLU A 117 -7.83 -8.02 -3.93
N ILE A 118 -7.23 -7.10 -3.17
CA ILE A 118 -5.98 -7.38 -2.46
C ILE A 118 -6.19 -8.52 -1.45
N GLU A 119 -7.21 -8.47 -0.60
CA GLU A 119 -7.47 -9.55 0.36
C GLU A 119 -7.67 -10.92 -0.32
N LYS A 120 -8.37 -10.94 -1.46
CA LYS A 120 -8.65 -12.17 -2.22
C LYS A 120 -7.38 -12.85 -2.74
N HIS A 121 -6.39 -12.08 -3.17
CA HIS A 121 -5.11 -12.61 -3.65
C HIS A 121 -4.06 -12.78 -2.54
N ASN A 122 -4.33 -12.26 -1.34
CA ASN A 122 -3.44 -12.27 -0.19
C ASN A 122 -4.21 -12.74 1.05
N PRO A 123 -4.42 -14.06 1.23
CA PRO A 123 -5.22 -14.63 2.32
C PRO A 123 -4.77 -14.16 3.72
N GLN A 124 -3.49 -13.84 3.88
CA GLN A 124 -2.91 -13.30 5.11
C GLN A 124 -3.46 -11.92 5.52
N LEU A 125 -4.14 -11.21 4.62
CA LEU A 125 -4.77 -9.90 4.87
C LEU A 125 -6.28 -9.97 5.02
N ALA A 126 -6.89 -11.17 4.99
CA ALA A 126 -8.33 -11.32 5.04
C ALA A 126 -8.93 -10.65 6.28
N GLY A 127 -9.81 -9.65 6.07
CA GLY A 127 -10.47 -8.91 7.15
C GLY A 127 -9.62 -7.84 7.83
N VAL A 128 -8.39 -7.61 7.37
CA VAL A 128 -7.48 -6.60 7.94
C VAL A 128 -7.66 -5.24 7.28
N LEU A 129 -7.92 -5.21 5.96
CA LEU A 129 -7.92 -3.95 5.22
C LEU A 129 -9.21 -3.16 5.46
N PRO A 130 -9.12 -1.84 5.70
CA PRO A 130 -10.29 -1.00 5.90
C PRO A 130 -11.13 -0.94 4.61
N LYS A 131 -12.46 -0.93 4.78
CA LYS A 131 -13.45 -0.89 3.67
C LYS A 131 -14.42 0.28 3.81
N THR A 132 -13.98 1.34 4.49
CA THR A 132 -14.79 2.51 4.87
C THR A 132 -14.29 3.80 4.19
N PHE A 133 -13.75 3.68 2.97
CA PHE A 133 -13.23 4.81 2.20
C PHE A 133 -14.30 5.78 1.66
N ASN A 134 -15.57 5.40 1.71
CA ASN A 134 -16.69 6.24 1.29
C ASN A 134 -16.93 7.45 2.22
N LEU A 135 -16.23 7.52 3.36
CA LEU A 135 -16.32 8.61 4.34
C LEU A 135 -15.57 9.88 3.90
N PHE A 136 -14.72 9.79 2.87
CA PHE A 136 -13.93 10.92 2.37
C PHE A 136 -14.47 11.44 1.05
N THR A 137 -14.28 12.73 0.80
CA THR A 137 -14.57 13.32 -0.51
C THR A 137 -13.56 12.81 -1.54
N SER A 138 -14.00 12.63 -2.79
CA SER A 138 -13.14 12.22 -3.91
C SER A 138 -11.92 13.13 -4.06
N THR A 139 -12.08 14.44 -3.81
CA THR A 139 -11.00 15.42 -3.88
C THR A 139 -9.91 15.16 -2.83
N LEU A 140 -10.31 14.94 -1.56
CA LEU A 140 -9.37 14.65 -0.48
C LEU A 140 -8.62 13.33 -0.72
N LEU A 141 -9.32 12.29 -1.19
CA LEU A 141 -8.69 11.01 -1.54
C LEU A 141 -7.67 11.18 -2.67
N LYS A 142 -7.97 11.96 -3.71
CA LYS A 142 -6.99 12.22 -4.76
C LYS A 142 -5.79 13.02 -4.28
N GLU A 143 -5.98 14.02 -3.43
CA GLU A 143 -4.86 14.76 -2.84
C GLU A 143 -3.97 13.84 -2.01
N LEU A 144 -4.57 12.92 -1.25
CA LEU A 144 -3.86 11.90 -0.48
C LEU A 144 -3.08 10.93 -1.36
N LEU A 145 -3.64 10.54 -2.51
CA LEU A 145 -2.97 9.64 -3.44
C LEU A 145 -1.82 10.33 -4.21
N LYS A 146 -1.87 11.66 -4.38
CA LYS A 146 -0.87 12.43 -5.14
C LYS A 146 0.39 12.78 -4.35
N LYS A 147 0.33 12.82 -3.01
CA LYS A 147 1.47 13.11 -2.13
C LYS A 147 2.38 11.89 -1.96
#